data_AF-A0A1F5UJM6-F1
#
_entry.id   AF-A0A1F5UJM6-F1
#
_cell.length_a   1.000
_cell.length_b   1.000
_cell.length_c   1.000
_cell.angle_alpha   90.00
_cell.angle_beta   90.00
_cell.angle_gamma   90.00
#
_symmetry.space_group_name_H-M   'P 1'
#
loop_
_entity.id
_entity.type
_entity.pdbx_description
1 polymer ?
#
loop_
_entity_poly.entity_id
_entity_poly.type
_entity_poly.pdbx_seq_one_letter_code
_entity_poly.pdbx_strand_id
1 'polypeptide(L)'
;MKTFKLRIKKDAARDLGKFSLREKKRFKYFRRKFPVILDALNKTKIKYAVLKGGFLAFDIFPPGSRYLSDIDIVVMENDRCTAEKALAREGFKKEESKSSKNVTVMTDPNGLEVELATELGVLKSILPVEELLCNTVKVKLVNRTARVLRNEYNLLHLCLHASMTHSFYDISKLVDINEFLKSKHIDIEEFELLARKKGVYRAVFIPIQQCGIFWKNPAGLKYNIKAGLAVRLIRYNLESALKTEYDKRSAFYGYLIPVLIADSWRLRFKMIMDYMKSREWGM
;
A
#
# COMPACT_ATOMS: atom_id res chain seq x y z
N MET A 1 -24.96 -18.54 19.36
CA MET A 1 -24.91 -17.14 18.91
C MET A 1 -25.41 -17.04 17.46
N LYS A 2 -26.26 -16.06 17.11
CA LYS A 2 -26.81 -15.91 15.73
C LYS A 2 -25.67 -15.65 14.73
N THR A 3 -25.49 -16.56 13.77
CA THR A 3 -24.68 -16.32 12.57
C THR A 3 -25.16 -15.05 11.87
N PHE A 4 -24.32 -14.02 11.81
CA PHE A 4 -24.52 -12.90 10.90
C PHE A 4 -24.33 -13.42 9.47
N LYS A 5 -25.42 -13.88 8.83
CA LYS A 5 -25.47 -14.03 7.38
C LYS A 5 -25.52 -12.63 6.79
N LEU A 6 -24.36 -12.02 6.57
CA LEU A 6 -24.23 -10.85 5.71
C LEU A 6 -24.61 -11.29 4.29
N ARG A 7 -25.89 -11.14 3.98
CA ARG A 7 -26.47 -11.40 2.67
C ARG A 7 -25.97 -10.27 1.76
N ILE A 8 -24.88 -10.51 1.04
CA ILE A 8 -24.48 -9.63 -0.07
C ILE A 8 -25.70 -9.55 -0.99
N LYS A 9 -26.35 -8.38 -1.03
CA LYS A 9 -27.50 -8.16 -1.91
C LYS A 9 -27.07 -8.54 -3.33
N LYS A 10 -27.94 -9.19 -4.12
CA LYS A 10 -27.60 -9.62 -5.50
C LYS A 10 -27.02 -8.47 -6.33
N ASP A 11 -27.45 -7.23 -6.08
CA ASP A 11 -26.91 -6.02 -6.72
C ASP A 11 -25.43 -5.79 -6.41
N ALA A 12 -24.99 -6.02 -5.16
CA ALA A 12 -23.60 -5.88 -4.78
C ALA A 12 -22.69 -6.92 -5.49
N ALA A 13 -23.14 -8.15 -5.71
CA ALA A 13 -22.36 -9.14 -6.47
C ALA A 13 -22.15 -8.72 -7.95
N ARG A 14 -23.18 -8.16 -8.58
CA ARG A 14 -23.10 -7.61 -9.94
C ARG A 14 -22.15 -6.42 -10.00
N ASP A 15 -22.23 -5.52 -9.02
CA ASP A 15 -21.38 -4.34 -8.96
C ASP A 15 -19.91 -4.72 -8.73
N LEU A 16 -19.64 -5.70 -7.85
CA LEU A 16 -18.30 -6.28 -7.64
C LEU A 16 -17.72 -6.83 -8.96
N GLY A 17 -18.52 -7.55 -9.75
CA GLY A 17 -18.09 -8.06 -11.06
C GLY A 17 -17.71 -6.94 -12.03
N LYS A 18 -18.50 -5.86 -12.08
CA LYS A 18 -18.20 -4.67 -12.91
C LYS A 18 -16.91 -3.99 -12.48
N PHE A 19 -16.69 -3.82 -11.17
CA PHE A 19 -15.46 -3.23 -10.67
C PHE A 19 -14.24 -4.11 -10.92
N SER A 20 -14.31 -5.42 -10.65
CA SER A 20 -13.21 -6.35 -10.94
C SER A 20 -12.82 -6.29 -12.41
N LEU A 21 -13.81 -6.23 -13.32
CA LEU A 21 -13.54 -6.08 -14.75
C LEU A 21 -12.90 -4.73 -15.08
N ARG A 22 -13.35 -3.63 -14.46
CA ARG A 22 -12.74 -2.30 -14.60
C ARG A 22 -11.28 -2.31 -14.13
N GLU A 23 -10.98 -2.92 -13.00
CA GLU A 23 -9.62 -3.00 -12.46
C GLU A 23 -8.72 -3.88 -13.31
N LYS A 24 -9.20 -5.02 -13.82
CA LYS A 24 -8.43 -5.82 -14.79
C LYS A 24 -8.11 -5.04 -16.06
N LYS A 25 -9.06 -4.25 -16.57
CA LYS A 25 -8.84 -3.36 -17.73
C LYS A 25 -7.82 -2.25 -17.41
N ARG A 26 -7.95 -1.60 -16.25
CA ARG A 26 -7.02 -0.56 -15.77
C ARG A 26 -5.62 -1.14 -15.57
N PHE A 27 -5.49 -2.29 -14.91
CA PHE A 27 -4.22 -2.98 -14.74
C PHE A 27 -3.57 -3.34 -16.07
N LYS A 28 -4.34 -3.82 -17.07
CA LYS A 28 -3.81 -4.07 -18.42
C LYS A 28 -3.26 -2.80 -19.07
N TYR A 29 -3.91 -1.65 -18.84
CA TYR A 29 -3.39 -0.36 -19.28
C TYR A 29 -2.07 -0.01 -18.57
N PHE A 30 -2.06 -0.07 -17.23
CA PHE A 30 -0.91 0.25 -16.40
C PHE A 30 0.27 -0.67 -16.72
N ARG A 31 0.04 -1.97 -16.93
CA ARG A 31 1.08 -2.95 -17.32
C ARG A 31 1.77 -2.60 -18.64
N ARG A 32 1.09 -1.92 -19.57
CA ARG A 32 1.71 -1.44 -20.82
C ARG A 32 2.49 -0.15 -20.62
N LYS A 33 2.00 0.77 -19.79
CA LYS A 33 2.62 2.08 -19.54
C LYS A 33 3.76 2.03 -18.53
N PHE A 34 3.73 1.13 -17.56
CA PHE A 34 4.74 1.06 -16.52
C PHE A 34 6.15 0.79 -17.04
N PRO A 35 6.38 -0.14 -18.00
CA PRO A 35 7.68 -0.27 -18.67
C PRO A 35 8.19 1.03 -19.30
N VAL A 36 7.31 1.83 -19.89
CA VAL A 36 7.65 3.11 -20.53
C VAL A 36 8.15 4.12 -19.49
N ILE A 37 7.47 4.21 -18.35
CA ILE A 37 7.88 5.04 -17.20
C ILE A 37 9.27 4.62 -16.71
N LEU A 38 9.49 3.31 -16.52
CA LEU A 38 10.76 2.78 -16.06
C LEU A 38 11.89 3.04 -17.06
N ASP A 39 11.65 2.83 -18.35
CA ASP A 39 12.63 3.08 -19.42
C ASP A 39 13.00 4.57 -19.50
N ALA A 40 12.02 5.48 -19.34
CA ALA A 40 12.26 6.92 -19.31
C ALA A 40 13.17 7.33 -18.15
N LEU A 41 12.90 6.84 -16.94
CA LEU A 41 13.70 7.15 -15.75
C LEU A 41 15.09 6.49 -15.79
N ASN A 42 15.19 5.26 -16.31
CA ASN A 42 16.48 4.59 -16.44
C ASN A 42 17.44 5.33 -17.39
N LYS A 43 16.92 6.01 -18.43
CA LYS A 43 17.72 6.79 -19.37
C LYS A 43 18.34 8.06 -18.77
N THR A 44 17.79 8.60 -17.68
CA THR A 44 18.25 9.88 -17.12
C THR A 44 19.42 9.74 -16.14
N LYS A 45 19.80 8.52 -15.77
CA LYS A 45 20.85 8.21 -14.76
C LYS A 45 20.57 8.75 -13.34
N ILE A 46 19.38 9.29 -13.06
CA ILE A 46 19.00 9.75 -11.72
C ILE A 46 18.79 8.57 -10.77
N LYS A 47 18.87 8.84 -9.46
CA LYS A 47 18.39 7.88 -8.45
C LYS A 47 16.88 8.05 -8.26
N TYR A 48 16.16 6.93 -8.28
CA TYR A 48 14.74 6.90 -7.97
C TYR A 48 14.39 5.59 -7.25
N ALA A 49 13.22 5.54 -6.61
CA ALA A 49 12.61 4.28 -6.18
C ALA A 49 11.11 4.28 -6.46
N VAL A 50 10.60 3.19 -7.04
CA VAL A 50 9.15 2.94 -7.11
C VAL A 50 8.68 2.50 -5.73
N LEU A 51 7.61 3.14 -5.26
CA LEU A 51 7.03 2.87 -3.96
C LEU A 51 5.64 2.23 -4.07
N LYS A 52 5.16 1.74 -2.90
CA LYS A 52 3.76 1.37 -2.64
C LYS A 52 3.11 0.63 -3.80
N GLY A 53 2.00 1.18 -4.33
CA GLY A 53 1.12 0.48 -5.25
C GLY A 53 1.80 0.07 -6.55
N GLY A 54 2.69 0.89 -7.09
CA GLY A 54 3.46 0.53 -8.28
C GLY A 54 4.30 -0.71 -8.05
N PHE A 55 5.05 -0.76 -6.94
CA PHE A 55 5.83 -1.95 -6.62
C PHE A 55 4.93 -3.16 -6.28
N LEU A 56 3.99 -2.99 -5.35
CA LEU A 56 3.13 -4.06 -4.85
C LEU A 56 2.31 -4.72 -5.98
N ALA A 57 1.68 -3.91 -6.85
CA ALA A 57 0.79 -4.43 -7.88
C ALA A 57 1.53 -5.22 -8.98
N PHE A 58 2.80 -4.91 -9.24
CA PHE A 58 3.58 -5.55 -10.31
C PHE A 58 4.50 -6.67 -9.82
N ASP A 59 4.79 -6.75 -8.53
CA ASP A 59 5.74 -7.71 -7.96
C ASP A 59 5.12 -8.71 -6.97
N ILE A 60 4.08 -8.31 -6.24
CA ILE A 60 3.53 -9.09 -5.13
C ILE A 60 2.13 -9.62 -5.45
N PHE A 61 1.28 -8.77 -6.01
CA PHE A 61 -0.12 -9.14 -6.25
C PHE A 61 -0.31 -9.82 -7.62
N PRO A 62 -1.25 -10.78 -7.72
CA PRO A 62 -1.72 -11.27 -9.01
C PRO A 62 -2.23 -10.12 -9.90
N PRO A 63 -2.06 -10.20 -11.24
CA PRO A 63 -2.48 -9.18 -12.18
C PRO A 63 -3.94 -8.70 -11.98
N GLY A 64 -4.11 -7.41 -11.70
CA GLY A 64 -5.43 -6.77 -11.55
C GLY A 64 -6.18 -7.11 -10.27
N SER A 65 -5.56 -7.80 -9.31
CA SER A 65 -6.16 -8.10 -8.00
C SER A 65 -6.01 -6.98 -6.97
N ARG A 66 -5.10 -6.03 -7.22
CA ARG A 66 -4.87 -4.84 -6.41
C ARG A 66 -5.27 -3.59 -7.21
N TYR A 67 -6.10 -2.75 -6.60
CA TYR A 67 -6.42 -1.43 -7.14
C TYR A 67 -5.16 -0.55 -7.22
N LEU A 68 -5.04 0.20 -8.30
CA LEU A 68 -3.91 1.10 -8.53
C LEU A 68 -4.43 2.42 -9.14
N SER A 69 -4.46 3.48 -8.32
CA SER A 69 -4.83 4.82 -8.75
C SER A 69 -3.69 5.50 -9.51
N ASP A 70 -2.47 5.34 -9.01
CA ASP A 70 -1.29 6.12 -9.34
C ASP A 70 -0.03 5.22 -9.28
N ILE A 71 1.10 5.81 -9.62
CA ILE A 71 2.42 5.20 -9.41
C ILE A 71 3.26 6.20 -8.60
N ASP A 72 3.48 5.88 -7.33
CA ASP A 72 4.40 6.64 -6.47
C ASP A 72 5.87 6.36 -6.84
N ILE A 73 6.62 7.43 -7.11
CA ILE A 73 8.06 7.38 -7.34
C ILE A 73 8.74 8.46 -6.51
N VAL A 74 9.77 8.08 -5.75
CA VAL A 74 10.59 9.05 -5.02
C VAL A 74 11.87 9.36 -5.80
N VAL A 75 12.25 10.63 -5.85
CA VAL A 75 13.45 11.16 -6.52
C VAL A 75 14.10 12.24 -5.64
N MET A 76 15.39 12.53 -5.88
CA MET A 76 16.04 13.68 -5.26
C MET A 76 15.40 15.00 -5.75
N GLU A 77 15.31 16.02 -4.90
CA GLU A 77 14.77 17.34 -5.27
C GLU A 77 15.49 17.91 -6.51
N ASN A 78 16.83 17.83 -6.54
CA ASN A 78 17.64 18.32 -7.66
C ASN A 78 17.43 17.52 -8.96
N ASP A 79 16.92 16.29 -8.86
CA ASP A 79 16.64 15.41 -10.01
C ASP A 79 15.18 15.51 -10.49
N ARG A 80 14.31 16.21 -9.74
CA ARG A 80 12.87 16.26 -10.04
C ARG A 80 12.58 16.77 -11.44
N CYS A 81 13.17 17.90 -11.83
CA CYS A 81 12.99 18.47 -13.17
C CYS A 81 13.47 17.52 -14.29
N THR A 82 14.52 16.75 -14.02
CA THR A 82 15.03 15.74 -14.96
C THR A 82 14.04 14.58 -15.12
N ALA A 83 13.45 14.10 -14.03
CA ALA A 83 12.41 13.07 -14.05
C ALA A 83 11.14 13.56 -14.79
N GLU A 84 10.67 14.77 -14.50
CA GLU A 84 9.53 15.39 -15.17
C GLU A 84 9.74 15.46 -16.68
N LYS A 85 10.89 15.98 -17.14
CA LYS A 85 11.24 16.06 -18.56
C LYS A 85 11.31 14.68 -19.22
N ALA A 86 11.75 13.66 -18.50
CA ALA A 86 11.77 12.28 -19.00
C ALA A 86 10.35 11.77 -19.26
N LEU A 87 9.44 11.95 -18.30
CA LEU A 87 8.04 11.54 -18.44
C LEU A 87 7.30 12.37 -19.49
N ALA A 88 7.60 13.67 -19.59
CA ALA A 88 7.00 14.54 -20.60
C ALA A 88 7.27 14.08 -22.03
N ARG A 89 8.47 13.57 -22.30
CA ARG A 89 8.83 12.98 -23.62
C ARG A 89 8.02 11.72 -23.95
N GLU A 90 7.52 11.03 -22.94
CA GLU A 90 6.64 9.85 -23.10
C GLU A 90 5.14 10.21 -23.13
N GLY A 91 4.84 11.51 -23.23
CA GLY A 91 3.48 12.04 -23.39
C GLY A 91 2.73 12.31 -22.08
N PHE A 92 3.42 12.28 -20.93
CA PHE A 92 2.84 12.73 -19.67
C PHE A 92 2.84 14.26 -19.59
N LYS A 93 1.85 14.84 -18.92
CA LYS A 93 1.73 16.27 -18.67
C LYS A 93 1.66 16.54 -17.18
N LYS A 94 2.29 17.61 -16.74
CA LYS A 94 2.22 18.04 -15.34
C LYS A 94 0.82 18.57 -15.03
N GLU A 95 0.22 18.06 -13.97
CA GLU A 95 -1.06 18.54 -13.44
C GLU A 95 -0.79 19.54 -12.31
N GLU A 96 -0.79 20.83 -12.62
CA GLU A 96 -0.47 21.89 -11.65
C GLU A 96 -1.46 21.92 -10.47
N SER A 97 -2.74 21.60 -10.71
CA SER A 97 -3.79 21.59 -9.68
C SER A 97 -3.64 20.46 -8.65
N LYS A 98 -2.90 19.41 -8.98
CA LYS A 98 -2.61 18.26 -8.10
C LYS A 98 -1.19 18.28 -7.55
N SER A 99 -0.31 19.05 -8.17
CA SER A 99 1.07 19.19 -7.75
C SER A 99 1.17 20.08 -6.52
N SER A 100 2.19 19.83 -5.71
CA SER A 100 2.55 20.62 -4.55
C SER A 100 4.04 20.93 -4.57
N LYS A 101 4.53 21.66 -3.56
CA LYS A 101 5.96 21.99 -3.43
C LYS A 101 6.87 20.76 -3.53
N ASN A 102 6.40 19.61 -3.05
CA ASN A 102 7.23 18.42 -2.83
C ASN A 102 6.74 17.17 -3.59
N VAL A 103 5.66 17.30 -4.34
CA VAL A 103 5.10 16.22 -5.16
C VAL A 103 4.67 16.81 -6.49
N THR A 104 5.18 16.25 -7.59
CA THR A 104 4.74 16.60 -8.93
C THR A 104 3.92 15.46 -9.51
N VAL A 105 2.70 15.76 -9.92
CA VAL A 105 1.79 14.78 -10.52
C VAL A 105 1.88 14.89 -12.03
N MET A 106 2.32 13.81 -12.67
CA MET A 106 2.44 13.67 -14.12
C MET A 106 1.34 12.74 -14.62
N THR A 107 0.46 13.22 -15.50
CA THR A 107 -0.70 12.47 -15.99
C THR A 107 -0.61 12.20 -17.48
N ASP A 108 -0.94 10.99 -17.91
CA ASP A 108 -1.03 10.66 -19.33
C ASP A 108 -2.43 10.94 -19.91
N PRO A 109 -2.62 10.87 -21.24
CA PRO A 109 -3.91 11.17 -21.87
C PRO A 109 -5.08 10.26 -21.45
N ASN A 110 -4.82 9.13 -20.77
CA ASN A 110 -5.85 8.20 -20.29
C ASN A 110 -6.03 8.27 -18.77
N GLY A 111 -5.42 9.26 -18.10
CA GLY A 111 -5.58 9.49 -16.67
C GLY A 111 -4.78 8.53 -15.78
N LEU A 112 -3.68 7.95 -16.29
CA LEU A 112 -2.66 7.34 -15.43
C LEU A 112 -1.82 8.45 -14.81
N GLU A 113 -1.72 8.44 -13.49
CA GLU A 113 -0.94 9.40 -12.71
C GLU A 113 0.38 8.77 -12.24
N VAL A 114 1.45 9.54 -12.34
CA VAL A 114 2.76 9.25 -11.75
C VAL A 114 3.09 10.38 -10.80
N GLU A 115 3.22 10.05 -9.52
CA GLU A 115 3.59 11.02 -8.48
C GLU A 115 5.10 10.99 -8.28
N LEU A 116 5.77 12.09 -8.60
CA LEU A 116 7.19 12.32 -8.34
C LEU A 116 7.34 13.05 -7.00
N ALA A 117 7.63 12.31 -5.94
CA ALA A 117 7.80 12.84 -4.59
C ALA A 117 9.27 13.12 -4.26
N THR A 118 9.54 14.27 -3.65
CA THR A 118 10.87 14.66 -3.13
C THR A 118 10.93 14.69 -1.60
N GLU A 119 9.78 14.51 -0.93
CA GLU A 119 9.67 14.12 0.48
C GLU A 119 8.43 13.23 0.69
N LEU A 120 8.40 12.48 1.80
CA LEU A 120 7.28 11.61 2.18
C LEU A 120 6.32 12.27 3.18
N GLY A 121 6.05 13.57 3.03
CA GLY A 121 5.11 14.33 3.87
C GLY A 121 5.38 14.17 5.36
N VAL A 122 4.42 13.62 6.11
CA VAL A 122 4.54 13.37 7.57
C VAL A 122 5.68 12.42 7.95
N LEU A 123 6.20 11.63 7.00
CA LEU A 123 7.28 10.68 7.24
C LEU A 123 8.67 11.25 6.98
N LYS A 124 8.80 12.48 6.46
CA LYS A 124 10.08 13.02 5.97
C LYS A 124 11.21 13.07 6.99
N SER A 125 10.90 13.29 8.27
CA SER A 125 11.89 13.31 9.35
C SER A 125 12.35 11.91 9.77
N ILE A 126 11.53 10.90 9.52
CA ILE A 126 11.81 9.50 9.86
C ILE A 126 12.51 8.81 8.68
N LEU A 127 11.98 9.03 7.47
CA LEU A 127 12.42 8.46 6.21
C LEU A 127 12.80 9.58 5.22
N PRO A 128 13.96 10.24 5.41
CA PRO A 128 14.45 11.21 4.45
C PRO A 128 14.75 10.52 3.11
N VAL A 129 14.49 11.21 2.01
CA VAL A 129 14.56 10.63 0.65
C VAL A 129 15.99 10.21 0.30
N GLU A 130 16.99 10.95 0.76
CA GLU A 130 18.40 10.64 0.61
C GLU A 130 18.72 9.24 1.13
N GLU A 131 18.23 8.92 2.32
CA GLU A 131 18.44 7.62 2.95
C GLU A 131 17.67 6.52 2.22
N LEU A 132 16.43 6.78 1.82
CA LEU A 132 15.62 5.83 1.04
C LEU A 132 16.31 5.45 -0.26
N LEU A 133 16.82 6.42 -1.00
CA LEU A 133 17.47 6.20 -2.29
C LEU A 133 18.83 5.48 -2.17
N CYS A 134 19.52 5.65 -1.03
CA CYS A 134 20.70 4.85 -0.68
C CYS A 134 20.36 3.39 -0.38
N ASN A 135 19.13 3.10 0.07
CA ASN A 135 18.66 1.76 0.42
C ASN A 135 17.77 1.16 -0.67
N THR A 136 18.14 1.35 -1.94
CA THR A 136 17.44 0.77 -3.10
C THR A 136 18.15 -0.46 -3.66
N VAL A 137 17.35 -1.39 -4.18
CA VAL A 137 17.80 -2.55 -4.94
C VAL A 137 17.21 -2.53 -6.34
N LYS A 138 17.90 -3.18 -7.29
CA LYS A 138 17.38 -3.39 -8.65
C LYS A 138 16.57 -4.68 -8.69
N VAL A 139 15.33 -4.59 -9.18
CA VAL A 139 14.46 -5.75 -9.38
C VAL A 139 13.90 -5.73 -10.80
N LYS A 140 13.41 -6.87 -11.29
CA LYS A 140 12.71 -6.94 -12.58
C LYS A 140 11.21 -6.77 -12.38
N LEU A 141 10.65 -5.64 -12.81
CA LEU A 141 9.21 -5.41 -12.86
C LEU A 141 8.75 -5.34 -14.31
N VAL A 142 7.79 -6.19 -14.70
CA VAL A 142 7.23 -6.22 -16.07
C VAL A 142 8.34 -6.25 -17.15
N ASN A 143 9.33 -7.12 -16.96
CA ASN A 143 10.50 -7.28 -17.85
C ASN A 143 11.37 -6.03 -18.02
N ARG A 144 11.33 -5.09 -17.07
CA ARG A 144 12.22 -3.93 -16.98
C ARG A 144 12.92 -3.87 -15.63
N THR A 145 14.13 -3.32 -15.64
CA THR A 145 14.82 -3.03 -14.39
C THR A 145 14.16 -1.84 -13.72
N ALA A 146 13.73 -2.03 -12.48
CA ALA A 146 13.24 -0.96 -11.62
C ALA A 146 14.12 -0.86 -10.38
N ARG A 147 14.25 0.34 -9.83
CA ARG A 147 14.77 0.54 -8.49
C ARG A 147 13.61 0.59 -7.50
N VAL A 148 13.72 -0.18 -6.44
CA VAL A 148 12.74 -0.26 -5.34
C VAL A 148 13.49 -0.22 -4.02
N LEU A 149 12.81 0.09 -2.92
CA LEU A 149 13.43 -0.01 -1.59
C LEU A 149 13.79 -1.47 -1.29
N ARG A 150 14.92 -1.69 -0.61
CA ARG A 150 15.23 -3.00 0.00
C ARG A 150 14.11 -3.39 0.96
N ASN A 151 13.96 -4.67 1.22
CA ASN A 151 12.74 -5.20 1.80
C ASN A 151 12.41 -4.59 3.19
N GLU A 152 13.42 -4.38 4.02
CA GLU A 152 13.30 -3.83 5.38
C GLU A 152 12.82 -2.37 5.33
N TYR A 153 13.33 -1.56 4.41
CA TYR A 153 12.86 -0.17 4.21
C TYR A 153 11.48 -0.12 3.57
N ASN A 154 11.17 -1.06 2.68
CA ASN A 154 9.86 -1.15 2.07
C ASN A 154 8.81 -1.50 3.12
N LEU A 155 9.07 -2.50 3.97
CA LEU A 155 8.21 -2.83 5.10
C LEU A 155 8.07 -1.66 6.07
N LEU A 156 9.18 -0.99 6.42
CA LEU A 156 9.17 0.19 7.29
C LEU A 156 8.28 1.28 6.74
N HIS A 157 8.43 1.61 5.46
CA HIS A 157 7.60 2.58 4.77
C HIS A 157 6.12 2.18 4.75
N LEU A 158 5.79 0.93 4.40
CA LEU A 158 4.40 0.45 4.38
C LEU A 158 3.73 0.54 5.76
N CYS A 159 4.43 0.12 6.82
CA CYS A 159 3.93 0.18 8.17
C CYS A 159 3.74 1.62 8.66
N LEU A 160 4.71 2.51 8.41
CA LEU A 160 4.61 3.91 8.80
C LEU A 160 3.52 4.64 8.01
N HIS A 161 3.36 4.34 6.72
CA HIS A 161 2.28 4.90 5.91
C HIS A 161 0.91 4.47 6.44
N ALA A 162 0.72 3.18 6.75
CA ALA A 162 -0.51 2.69 7.35
C ALA A 162 -0.84 3.36 8.70
N SER A 163 0.20 3.55 9.52
CA SER A 163 0.04 4.01 10.92
C SER A 163 -0.11 5.52 11.04
N MET A 164 0.69 6.28 10.30
CA MET A 164 0.83 7.73 10.48
C MET A 164 0.10 8.54 9.41
N THR A 165 -0.18 7.96 8.23
CA THR A 165 -0.97 8.63 7.19
C THR A 165 -2.44 8.23 7.23
N HIS A 166 -2.74 6.98 7.59
CA HIS A 166 -4.10 6.43 7.55
C HIS A 166 -4.64 6.00 8.92
N SER A 167 -3.90 6.26 10.01
CA SER A 167 -4.32 6.00 11.39
C SER A 167 -4.85 4.57 11.63
N PHE A 168 -4.30 3.58 10.92
CA PHE A 168 -4.72 2.16 10.94
C PHE A 168 -6.12 1.84 10.39
N TYR A 169 -6.93 2.82 9.99
CA TYR A 169 -8.32 2.58 9.61
C TYR A 169 -8.47 1.91 8.24
N ASP A 170 -7.48 2.08 7.36
CA ASP A 170 -7.50 1.51 6.03
C ASP A 170 -6.93 0.09 6.02
N ILE A 171 -7.83 -0.90 6.09
CA ILE A 171 -7.47 -2.32 6.01
C ILE A 171 -6.76 -2.69 4.69
N SER A 172 -6.89 -1.92 3.61
CA SER A 172 -6.11 -2.18 2.39
C SER A 172 -4.61 -2.11 2.65
N LYS A 173 -4.17 -1.21 3.54
CA LYS A 173 -2.75 -1.09 3.91
C LYS A 173 -2.27 -2.29 4.71
N LEU A 174 -3.13 -2.86 5.56
CA LEU A 174 -2.80 -4.10 6.28
C LEU A 174 -2.75 -5.31 5.34
N VAL A 175 -3.58 -5.33 4.29
CA VAL A 175 -3.49 -6.34 3.23
C VAL A 175 -2.17 -6.21 2.48
N ASP A 176 -1.78 -4.99 2.08
CA ASP A 176 -0.50 -4.71 1.42
C ASP A 176 0.69 -5.20 2.27
N ILE A 177 0.71 -4.88 3.57
CA ILE A 177 1.74 -5.32 4.52
C ILE A 177 1.76 -6.85 4.63
N ASN A 178 0.60 -7.48 4.78
CA ASN A 178 0.50 -8.93 4.93
C ASN A 178 0.99 -9.68 3.68
N GLU A 179 0.59 -9.24 2.48
CA GLU A 179 1.03 -9.87 1.24
C GLU A 179 2.53 -9.62 1.00
N PHE A 180 3.04 -8.44 1.37
CA PHE A 180 4.48 -8.17 1.36
C PHE A 180 5.25 -9.14 2.28
N LEU A 181 4.81 -9.32 3.53
CA LEU A 181 5.43 -10.24 4.51
C LEU A 181 5.42 -11.70 4.05
N LYS A 182 4.40 -12.13 3.31
CA LYS A 182 4.35 -13.50 2.74
C LYS A 182 5.28 -13.68 1.54
N SER A 183 5.43 -12.62 0.74
CA SER A 183 6.05 -12.71 -0.59
C SER A 183 7.53 -12.35 -0.58
N LYS A 184 8.01 -11.72 0.50
CA LYS A 184 9.38 -11.23 0.60
C LYS A 184 10.07 -11.79 1.83
N HIS A 185 11.33 -12.16 1.65
CA HIS A 185 12.20 -12.47 2.77
C HIS A 185 12.57 -11.17 3.48
N ILE A 186 12.27 -11.08 4.77
CA ILE A 186 12.60 -9.93 5.62
C ILE A 186 13.61 -10.42 6.65
N ASP A 187 14.74 -9.72 6.76
CA ASP A 187 15.57 -9.86 7.95
C ASP A 187 14.87 -9.15 9.12
N ILE A 188 14.23 -9.94 9.98
CA ILE A 188 13.45 -9.42 11.10
C ILE A 188 14.36 -8.71 12.11
N GLU A 189 15.56 -9.22 12.37
CA GLU A 189 16.49 -8.60 13.32
C GLU A 189 16.96 -7.25 12.82
N GLU A 190 17.34 -7.16 11.54
CA GLU A 190 17.71 -5.90 10.89
C GLU A 190 16.53 -4.92 10.88
N PHE A 191 15.33 -5.38 10.54
CA PHE A 191 14.13 -4.54 10.53
C PHE A 191 13.81 -3.98 11.92
N GLU A 192 13.87 -4.80 12.97
CA GLU A 192 13.66 -4.35 14.34
C GLU A 192 14.69 -3.32 14.78
N LEU A 193 15.97 -3.56 14.49
CA LEU A 193 17.06 -2.64 14.78
C LEU A 193 16.85 -1.30 14.06
N LEU A 194 16.50 -1.34 12.77
CA LEU A 194 16.18 -0.16 11.97
C LEU A 194 15.02 0.64 12.59
N ALA A 195 13.92 -0.02 12.93
CA ALA A 195 12.76 0.64 13.51
C ALA A 195 13.04 1.26 14.89
N ARG A 196 13.88 0.61 15.72
CA ARG A 196 14.33 1.14 17.01
C ARG A 196 15.25 2.35 16.85
N LYS A 197 16.25 2.27 15.96
CA LYS A 197 17.15 3.39 15.65
C LYS A 197 16.39 4.63 15.19
N LYS A 198 15.29 4.42 14.47
CA LYS A 198 14.38 5.48 14.01
C LYS A 198 13.37 5.95 15.06
N GLY A 199 13.30 5.34 16.23
CA GLY A 199 12.34 5.68 17.29
C GLY A 199 10.89 5.32 16.97
N VAL A 200 10.64 4.47 15.97
CA VAL A 200 9.29 4.18 15.45
C VAL A 200 8.87 2.72 15.61
N TYR A 201 9.58 1.94 16.43
CA TYR A 201 9.32 0.52 16.66
C TYR A 201 7.83 0.22 16.94
N ARG A 202 7.17 1.01 17.80
CA ARG A 202 5.73 0.83 18.11
C ARG A 202 4.83 1.07 16.90
N ALA A 203 5.14 2.09 16.10
CA ALA A 203 4.36 2.44 14.91
C ALA A 203 4.43 1.33 13.86
N VAL A 204 5.55 0.59 13.79
CA VAL A 204 5.68 -0.52 12.83
C VAL A 204 5.23 -1.87 13.37
N PHE A 205 5.34 -2.05 14.68
CA PHE A 205 4.93 -3.29 15.34
C PHE A 205 3.42 -3.50 15.28
N ILE A 206 2.62 -2.47 15.56
CA ILE A 206 1.14 -2.56 15.59
C ILE A 206 0.56 -3.13 14.28
N PRO A 207 0.87 -2.59 13.08
CA PRO A 207 0.27 -3.10 11.85
C PRO A 207 0.74 -4.52 11.54
N ILE A 208 1.99 -4.90 11.87
CA ILE A 208 2.48 -6.27 11.70
C ILE A 208 1.77 -7.24 12.67
N GLN A 209 1.58 -6.84 13.93
CA GLN A 209 0.81 -7.62 14.90
C GLN A 209 -0.65 -7.78 14.47
N GLN A 210 -1.26 -6.71 13.93
CA GLN A 210 -2.59 -6.77 13.34
C GLN A 210 -2.61 -7.78 12.19
N CYS A 211 -1.61 -7.78 11.31
CA CYS A 211 -1.50 -8.79 10.26
C CYS A 211 -1.41 -10.22 10.82
N GLY A 212 -0.66 -10.43 11.90
CA GLY A 212 -0.57 -11.72 12.58
C GLY A 212 -1.89 -12.19 13.17
N ILE A 213 -2.64 -11.30 13.83
CA ILE A 213 -3.96 -11.63 14.40
C ILE A 213 -4.98 -11.91 13.29
N PHE A 214 -5.00 -11.08 12.26
CA PHE A 214 -5.94 -11.18 11.16
C PHE A 214 -5.68 -12.41 10.30
N TRP A 215 -4.46 -12.61 9.81
CA TRP A 215 -4.14 -13.63 8.80
C TRP A 215 -3.36 -14.84 9.35
N LYS A 216 -3.16 -14.93 10.66
CA LYS A 216 -2.30 -15.95 11.30
C LYS A 216 -0.90 -15.98 10.69
N ASN A 217 -0.41 -14.81 10.27
CA ASN A 217 0.90 -14.66 9.67
C ASN A 217 1.97 -14.63 10.79
N PRO A 218 2.87 -15.63 10.86
CA PRO A 218 3.80 -15.78 11.98
C PRO A 218 5.04 -14.88 11.87
N ALA A 219 4.94 -13.69 11.26
CA ALA A 219 6.07 -12.80 10.98
C ALA A 219 6.87 -12.28 12.20
N GLY A 220 6.69 -12.88 13.38
CA GLY A 220 7.83 -13.12 14.27
C GLY A 220 8.32 -11.94 15.10
N LEU A 221 7.68 -10.77 15.04
CA LEU A 221 8.06 -9.68 15.94
C LEU A 221 7.70 -10.03 17.38
N LYS A 222 8.73 -10.17 18.23
CA LYS A 222 8.59 -10.49 19.64
C LYS A 222 8.39 -9.19 20.43
N TYR A 223 7.13 -8.74 20.55
CA TYR A 223 6.81 -7.63 21.45
C TYR A 223 5.49 -7.84 22.17
N ASN A 224 5.52 -7.67 23.49
CA ASN A 224 4.40 -7.93 24.38
C ASN A 224 3.64 -6.62 24.65
N ILE A 225 2.85 -6.14 23.68
CA ILE A 225 1.81 -5.14 24.00
C ILE A 225 0.74 -5.89 24.80
N LYS A 226 0.31 -5.35 25.95
CA LYS A 226 -0.90 -5.83 26.64
C LYS A 226 -1.99 -6.02 25.58
N ALA A 227 -2.36 -7.28 25.31
CA ALA A 227 -3.15 -7.71 24.14
C ALA A 227 -4.40 -6.85 23.89
N GLY A 228 -4.95 -6.21 24.92
CA GLY A 228 -6.09 -5.31 24.86
C GLY A 228 -5.96 -4.06 23.97
N LEU A 229 -4.77 -3.51 23.68
CA LEU A 229 -4.70 -2.31 22.79
C LEU A 229 -4.84 -2.68 21.31
N ALA A 230 -4.09 -3.68 20.84
CA ALA A 230 -4.21 -4.17 19.46
C ALA A 230 -5.63 -4.70 19.18
N VAL A 231 -6.21 -5.43 20.13
CA VAL A 231 -7.60 -5.92 20.04
C VAL A 231 -8.61 -4.78 20.00
N ARG A 232 -8.41 -3.69 20.75
CA ARG A 232 -9.28 -2.49 20.71
C ARG A 232 -9.20 -1.77 19.35
N LEU A 233 -8.01 -1.59 18.81
CA LEU A 233 -7.82 -0.98 17.48
C LEU A 233 -8.41 -1.86 16.36
N ILE A 234 -8.22 -3.18 16.43
CA ILE A 234 -8.84 -4.14 15.52
C ILE A 234 -10.38 -4.03 15.57
N ARG A 235 -10.95 -4.00 16.78
CA ARG A 235 -12.39 -3.85 16.97
C ARG A 235 -12.89 -2.53 16.37
N TYR A 236 -12.20 -1.42 16.63
CA TYR A 236 -12.57 -0.12 16.07
C TYR A 236 -12.49 -0.11 14.54
N ASN A 237 -11.42 -0.66 13.95
CA ASN A 237 -11.25 -0.75 12.50
C ASN A 237 -12.37 -1.57 11.84
N LEU A 238 -12.73 -2.71 12.43
CA LEU A 238 -13.83 -3.53 11.94
C LEU A 238 -15.18 -2.82 12.12
N GLU A 239 -15.43 -2.19 13.26
CA GLU A 239 -16.66 -1.43 13.50
C GLU A 239 -16.79 -0.21 12.59
N SER A 240 -15.69 0.49 12.30
CA SER A 240 -15.65 1.61 11.35
C SER A 240 -15.89 1.15 9.92
N ALA A 241 -15.28 0.04 9.50
CA ALA A 241 -15.51 -0.56 8.19
C ALA A 241 -16.95 -1.12 8.01
N LEU A 242 -17.62 -1.48 9.11
CA LEU A 242 -18.96 -2.06 9.12
C LEU A 242 -20.08 -1.02 9.39
N LYS A 243 -19.78 0.13 10.00
CA LYS A 243 -20.74 1.23 10.19
C LYS A 243 -20.93 1.95 8.86
N THR A 244 -21.98 1.57 8.15
CA THR A 244 -22.49 2.13 6.88
C THR A 244 -22.88 3.63 6.91
N GLU A 245 -22.61 4.35 7.99
CA GLU A 245 -22.79 5.80 8.09
C GLU A 245 -21.46 6.44 8.46
N TYR A 246 -20.63 6.65 7.44
CA TYR A 246 -19.50 7.57 7.53
C TYR A 246 -19.76 8.72 6.56
N ASP A 247 -19.65 9.93 7.10
CA ASP A 247 -20.12 11.20 6.55
C ASP A 247 -19.63 11.47 5.11
N LYS A 248 -20.55 11.96 4.27
CA LYS A 248 -20.47 12.11 2.80
C LYS A 248 -19.41 13.10 2.30
N ARG A 249 -18.56 13.66 3.17
CA ARG A 249 -17.59 14.73 2.84
C ARG A 249 -16.15 14.30 2.71
N SER A 250 -15.79 13.06 3.07
CA SER A 250 -14.44 12.56 2.80
C SER A 250 -14.41 11.87 1.43
N ALA A 251 -13.26 11.87 0.76
CA ALA A 251 -12.97 11.15 -0.50
C ALA A 251 -13.03 9.60 -0.34
N PHE A 252 -14.02 9.13 0.42
CA PHE A 252 -14.19 7.84 1.06
C PHE A 252 -14.73 6.77 0.10
N TYR A 253 -15.39 7.18 -0.98
CA TYR A 253 -15.97 6.25 -1.96
C TYR A 253 -14.93 5.61 -2.90
N GLY A 254 -13.70 6.10 -2.92
CA GLY A 254 -12.58 5.49 -3.66
C GLY A 254 -11.88 4.34 -2.91
N TYR A 255 -12.06 4.24 -1.59
CA TYR A 255 -11.28 3.31 -0.76
C TYR A 255 -12.10 2.14 -0.23
N LEU A 256 -13.39 2.34 0.08
CA LEU A 256 -14.23 1.25 0.58
C LEU A 256 -14.49 0.19 -0.51
N ILE A 257 -14.57 0.59 -1.78
CA ILE A 257 -14.89 -0.31 -2.89
C ILE A 257 -13.68 -1.21 -3.24
N PRO A 258 -12.44 -0.71 -3.43
CA PRO A 258 -11.26 -1.58 -3.52
C PRO A 258 -11.00 -2.42 -2.26
N VAL A 259 -11.27 -1.86 -1.09
CA VAL A 259 -11.29 -2.59 0.19
C VAL A 259 -12.40 -3.63 0.25
N LEU A 260 -13.40 -3.63 -0.63
CA LEU A 260 -14.42 -4.66 -0.79
C LEU A 260 -14.17 -5.60 -2.00
N ILE A 261 -13.16 -5.32 -2.84
CA ILE A 261 -12.95 -5.99 -4.15
C ILE A 261 -11.60 -6.73 -4.30
N ALA A 262 -10.69 -6.71 -3.31
CA ALA A 262 -9.52 -7.60 -3.38
C ALA A 262 -9.95 -9.09 -3.30
N ASP A 263 -9.46 -9.89 -4.25
CA ASP A 263 -9.91 -11.23 -4.63
C ASP A 263 -9.61 -12.35 -3.61
N SER A 264 -9.94 -12.13 -2.34
CA SER A 264 -10.07 -13.23 -1.38
C SER A 264 -11.16 -12.97 -0.35
N TRP A 265 -12.41 -12.90 -0.83
CA TRP A 265 -13.60 -13.04 0.03
C TRP A 265 -13.52 -14.26 0.95
N ARG A 266 -12.88 -15.35 0.50
CA ARG A 266 -12.63 -16.56 1.30
C ARG A 266 -11.69 -16.28 2.48
N LEU A 267 -10.69 -15.42 2.31
CA LEU A 267 -9.74 -15.04 3.35
C LEU A 267 -10.41 -14.06 4.32
N ARG A 268 -11.15 -13.05 3.83
CA ARG A 268 -11.89 -12.09 4.68
C ARG A 268 -13.02 -12.72 5.49
N PHE A 269 -13.83 -13.59 4.86
CA PHE A 269 -14.83 -14.37 5.60
C PHE A 269 -14.16 -15.29 6.60
N LYS A 270 -13.07 -15.97 6.23
CA LYS A 270 -12.31 -16.79 7.17
C LYS A 270 -11.75 -15.96 8.32
N MET A 271 -11.28 -14.73 8.11
CA MET A 271 -10.76 -13.86 9.17
C MET A 271 -11.86 -13.39 10.12
N ILE A 272 -13.00 -12.95 9.60
CA ILE A 272 -14.15 -12.55 10.41
C ILE A 272 -14.67 -13.77 11.18
N MET A 273 -14.78 -14.94 10.52
CA MET A 273 -15.23 -16.17 11.15
C MET A 273 -14.21 -16.75 12.14
N ASP A 274 -12.92 -16.70 11.86
CA ASP A 274 -11.84 -17.17 12.74
C ASP A 274 -11.71 -16.24 13.95
N TYR A 275 -11.85 -14.92 13.79
CA TYR A 275 -11.91 -13.95 14.89
C TYR A 275 -13.16 -14.13 15.76
N MET A 276 -14.32 -14.40 15.15
CA MET A 276 -15.55 -14.70 15.88
C MET A 276 -15.48 -16.05 16.61
N LYS A 277 -14.77 -17.04 16.05
CA LYS A 277 -14.53 -18.35 16.67
C LYS A 277 -13.43 -18.34 17.73
N SER A 278 -12.40 -17.51 17.57
CA SER A 278 -11.29 -17.41 18.54
C SER A 278 -11.67 -16.66 19.83
N ARG A 279 -12.90 -16.13 19.92
CA ARG A 279 -13.45 -15.52 21.13
C ARG A 279 -14.17 -16.50 22.07
N GLU A 280 -14.07 -17.81 21.82
CA GLU A 280 -14.40 -18.85 22.82
C GLU A 280 -13.24 -19.17 23.78
N TRP A 281 -12.21 -18.32 23.86
CA TRP A 281 -11.17 -18.43 24.88
C TRP A 281 -11.38 -17.41 26.00
N GLY A 282 -12.09 -17.86 27.04
CA GLY A 282 -11.82 -17.54 28.44
C GLY A 282 -11.95 -16.09 28.88
N MET A 283 -13.20 -15.64 29.03
CA MET A 283 -13.80 -15.20 30.30
C MET A 283 -15.29 -14.93 30.06
#